data_AF-A0A261VIM0-F1
#
_entry.id   AF-A0A261VIM0-F1
#
_cell.length_a   1.000
_cell.length_b   1.000
_cell.length_c   1.000
_cell.angle_alpha   90.00
_cell.angle_beta   90.00
_cell.angle_gamma   90.00
#
_symmetry.space_group_name_H-M   'P 1'
#
loop_
_entity.id
_entity.type
_entity.pdbx_description
1 polymer ?
#
loop_
_entity_poly.entity_id
_entity_poly.type
_entity_poly.pdbx_seq_one_letter_code
_entity_poly.pdbx_strand_id
1 'polypeptide(L)'
;MRGFISFLALLLLGGCQSAAPTVWQVAPAAFDFGWQLSGDAEVAPLQVFASPDEVWLQFAPQQALPAVFGQGPAGEQPLPMLRREPYVVVPGRWQTLIMRGGHRLAYARRAAVDEPGLPQPEPLPGSEPEPEPEPATPSGGTPAVSPAGPIGPAVRAPAFVAGPPDATLRAVLARWASQAGWTFSAEHWALNVDIPLQGQAQFDGGFKEAVRELLRATELSDRPVQPCFYANQVLRVVPLAQACDRSRGAAT
;
A
#
# COMPACT_ATOMS: atom_id res chain seq x y z
N MET A 1 -26.82 54.93 71.99
CA MET A 1 -27.62 53.71 71.79
C MET A 1 -27.76 53.47 70.29
N ARG A 2 -27.43 52.25 69.81
CA ARG A 2 -28.04 51.51 68.65
C ARG A 2 -28.36 52.32 67.36
N GLY A 3 -27.94 51.95 66.15
CA GLY A 3 -27.38 50.68 65.69
C GLY A 3 -27.12 50.64 64.17
N PHE A 4 -26.40 49.58 63.79
CA PHE A 4 -26.37 48.83 62.53
C PHE A 4 -26.56 49.59 61.19
N ILE A 5 -25.44 49.82 60.50
CA ILE A 5 -25.40 50.02 59.05
C ILE A 5 -24.89 48.72 58.42
N SER A 6 -25.72 48.14 57.56
CA SER A 6 -25.51 46.89 56.83
C SER A 6 -24.16 46.84 56.10
N PHE A 7 -23.37 45.80 56.41
CA PHE A 7 -22.23 45.38 55.60
C PHE A 7 -22.76 44.57 54.41
N LEU A 8 -22.94 45.22 53.25
CA LEU A 8 -23.22 44.54 52.00
C LEU A 8 -21.90 44.01 51.43
N ALA A 9 -21.57 42.76 51.76
CA ALA A 9 -20.43 42.04 51.21
C ALA A 9 -20.66 41.76 49.72
N LEU A 10 -20.08 42.58 48.86
CA LEU A 10 -20.04 42.36 47.41
C LEU A 10 -18.91 41.36 47.10
N LEU A 11 -19.25 40.08 47.07
CA LEU A 11 -18.39 39.00 46.57
C LEU A 11 -18.16 39.20 45.06
N LEU A 12 -17.02 39.78 44.71
CA LEU A 12 -16.49 39.80 43.34
C LEU A 12 -16.02 38.38 42.97
N LEU A 13 -16.94 37.59 42.42
CA LEU A 13 -16.61 36.34 41.73
C LEU A 13 -15.83 36.69 40.46
N GLY A 14 -14.51 36.56 40.52
CA GLY A 14 -13.64 36.57 39.36
C GLY A 14 -13.98 35.39 38.45
N GLY A 15 -14.72 35.67 37.37
CA GLY A 15 -14.94 34.70 36.32
C GLY A 15 -13.62 34.41 35.60
N CYS A 16 -13.16 33.16 35.67
CA CYS A 16 -12.16 32.65 34.73
C CYS A 16 -12.72 32.79 33.31
N GLN A 17 -12.22 33.76 32.56
CA GLN A 17 -12.50 33.86 31.13
C GLN A 17 -11.69 32.76 30.45
N SER A 18 -12.31 31.58 30.31
CA SER A 18 -11.80 30.52 29.46
C SER A 18 -11.81 31.04 28.02
N ALA A 19 -10.63 31.35 27.48
CA ALA A 19 -10.48 31.57 26.05
C ALA A 19 -10.96 30.29 25.33
N ALA A 20 -12.06 30.40 24.59
CA ALA A 20 -12.56 29.30 23.79
C ALA A 20 -11.46 28.85 22.82
N PRO A 21 -11.25 27.54 22.61
CA PRO A 21 -10.33 27.08 21.59
C PRO A 21 -10.77 27.67 20.25
N THR A 22 -9.86 28.34 19.55
CA THR A 22 -10.10 28.81 18.19
C THR A 22 -10.36 27.58 17.33
N VAL A 23 -11.65 27.29 17.09
CA VAL A 23 -12.06 26.25 16.15
C VAL A 23 -11.82 26.81 14.75
N TRP A 24 -10.71 26.39 14.15
CA TRP A 24 -10.37 26.79 12.79
C TRP A 24 -11.43 26.26 11.82
N GLN A 25 -12.20 27.19 11.25
CA GLN A 25 -13.15 26.88 10.20
C GLN A 25 -12.38 26.83 8.88
N VAL A 26 -12.10 25.63 8.37
CA VAL A 26 -11.73 25.48 6.96
C VAL A 26 -13.04 25.48 6.20
N ALA A 27 -13.20 26.38 5.22
CA ALA A 27 -14.33 26.31 4.30
C ALA A 27 -14.41 24.88 3.73
N PRO A 28 -15.60 24.34 3.40
CA PRO A 28 -15.73 23.07 2.69
C PRO A 28 -15.18 23.22 1.27
N ALA A 29 -13.87 23.39 1.17
CA ALA A 29 -13.09 23.24 -0.04
C ALA A 29 -13.04 21.75 -0.36
N ALA A 30 -13.03 21.41 -1.63
CA ALA A 30 -12.82 20.05 -2.10
C ALA A 30 -11.43 19.59 -1.63
N PHE A 31 -11.40 18.88 -0.51
CA PHE A 31 -10.18 18.25 -0.02
C PHE A 31 -9.86 17.05 -0.89
N ASP A 32 -8.60 16.97 -1.29
CA ASP A 32 -8.05 15.87 -2.05
C ASP A 32 -7.27 14.93 -1.12
N PHE A 33 -7.72 13.67 -1.05
CA PHE A 33 -7.12 12.61 -0.26
C PHE A 33 -6.32 11.61 -1.11
N GLY A 34 -6.18 11.86 -2.41
CA GLY A 34 -5.50 11.01 -3.38
C GLY A 34 -3.99 11.11 -3.26
N TRP A 35 -3.43 10.80 -2.09
CA TRP A 35 -2.00 10.88 -1.81
C TRP A 35 -1.43 9.49 -1.50
N GLN A 36 -0.32 9.17 -2.16
CA GLN A 36 0.44 7.95 -1.95
C GLN A 36 1.68 8.24 -1.12
N LEU A 37 1.82 7.51 0.00
CA LEU A 37 2.95 7.59 0.91
C LEU A 37 3.94 6.46 0.68
N SER A 38 5.23 6.73 0.82
CA SER A 38 6.31 5.75 0.67
C SER A 38 7.56 6.17 1.45
N GLY A 39 8.47 5.23 1.69
CA GLY A 39 9.72 5.48 2.43
C GLY A 39 9.61 5.22 3.93
N ASP A 40 10.49 5.83 4.72
CA ASP A 40 10.66 5.52 6.14
C ASP A 40 9.49 6.01 7.00
N ALA A 41 8.81 5.07 7.67
CA ALA A 41 7.64 5.36 8.50
C ALA A 41 7.92 6.33 9.65
N GLU A 42 9.15 6.35 10.18
CA GLU A 42 9.53 7.27 11.25
C GLU A 42 9.58 8.74 10.83
N VAL A 43 9.64 9.04 9.53
CA VAL A 43 9.53 10.42 9.00
C VAL A 43 8.33 10.60 8.06
N ALA A 44 7.56 9.53 7.81
CA ALA A 44 6.35 9.61 7.02
C ALA A 44 5.16 10.10 7.88
N PRO A 45 4.29 10.97 7.35
CA PRO A 45 3.02 11.28 8.00
C PRO A 45 2.12 10.03 7.99
N LEU A 46 1.20 9.97 8.93
CA LEU A 46 0.12 8.99 8.97
C LEU A 46 -0.93 9.25 7.88
N GLN A 47 -1.17 10.52 7.58
CA GLN A 47 -2.18 10.94 6.61
C GLN A 47 -1.76 12.22 5.90
N VAL A 48 -2.09 12.32 4.62
CA VAL A 48 -1.92 13.52 3.80
C VAL A 48 -3.19 13.80 3.04
N PHE A 49 -3.59 15.05 3.03
CA PHE A 49 -4.64 15.57 2.17
C PHE A 49 -4.33 17.01 1.79
N ALA A 50 -4.99 17.54 0.78
CA ALA A 50 -4.71 18.88 0.31
C ALA A 50 -5.98 19.66 0.02
N SER A 51 -5.95 20.95 0.33
CA SER A 51 -6.87 21.94 -0.18
C SER A 51 -6.30 22.52 -1.49
N PRO A 52 -7.00 23.44 -2.17
CA PRO A 52 -6.50 24.08 -3.38
C PRO A 52 -5.13 24.77 -3.23
N ASP A 53 -4.81 25.26 -2.02
CA ASP A 53 -3.65 26.12 -1.74
C ASP A 53 -2.74 25.61 -0.63
N GLU A 54 -3.10 24.52 0.06
CA GLU A 54 -2.34 23.99 1.19
C GLU A 54 -2.32 22.45 1.18
N VAL A 55 -1.23 21.87 1.68
CA VAL A 55 -1.13 20.43 1.96
C VAL A 55 -1.08 20.22 3.47
N TRP A 56 -1.93 19.33 3.96
CA TRP A 56 -2.11 19.02 5.37
C TRP A 56 -1.52 17.63 5.66
N LEU A 57 -0.60 17.59 6.62
CA LEU A 57 0.17 16.41 7.00
C LEU A 57 -0.14 16.07 8.46
N GLN A 58 -0.58 14.85 8.74
CA GLN A 58 -0.75 14.37 10.12
C GLN A 58 0.41 13.46 10.48
N PHE A 59 1.15 13.78 11.53
CA PHE A 59 2.21 12.92 12.07
C PHE A 59 1.76 12.23 13.34
N ALA A 60 2.43 11.14 13.74
CA ALA A 60 2.11 10.50 15.01
C ALA A 60 2.53 11.42 16.19
N PRO A 61 1.80 11.42 17.33
CA PRO A 61 2.03 12.37 18.43
C PRO A 61 3.44 12.34 19.04
N GLN A 62 4.14 11.21 18.97
CA GLN A 62 5.51 11.05 19.48
C GLN A 62 6.57 10.99 18.36
N GLN A 63 6.17 11.24 17.11
CA GLN A 63 7.08 11.21 15.98
C GLN A 63 7.92 12.50 15.93
N ALA A 64 9.22 12.35 15.67
CA ALA A 64 10.07 13.50 15.41
C ALA A 64 9.65 14.18 14.09
N LEU A 65 9.40 15.50 14.14
CA LEU A 65 8.98 16.24 12.95
C LEU A 65 10.14 16.34 11.93
N PRO A 66 9.96 15.81 10.72
CA PRO A 66 10.98 15.87 9.67
C PRO A 66 11.04 17.27 9.03
N ALA A 67 12.13 17.52 8.30
CA ALA A 67 12.16 18.63 7.36
C ALA A 67 11.37 18.26 6.10
N VAL A 68 10.46 19.12 5.66
CA VAL A 68 9.63 18.91 4.47
C VAL A 68 10.18 19.71 3.29
N PHE A 69 10.28 19.05 2.14
CA PHE A 69 10.74 19.61 0.87
C PHE A 69 9.67 19.39 -0.18
N GLY A 70 9.55 20.34 -1.12
CA GLY A 70 8.69 20.25 -2.28
C GLY A 70 9.51 20.01 -3.53
N GLN A 71 9.08 19.07 -4.38
CA GLN A 71 9.67 18.90 -5.69
C GLN A 71 8.98 19.86 -6.68
N GLY A 72 9.71 20.87 -7.12
CA GLY A 72 9.26 21.83 -8.14
C GLY A 72 10.05 21.69 -9.45
N PRO A 73 9.75 22.51 -10.46
CA PRO A 73 10.47 22.49 -11.74
C PRO A 73 11.96 22.87 -11.61
N ALA A 74 12.32 23.63 -10.58
CA ALA A 74 13.71 23.97 -10.25
C ALA A 74 14.43 22.90 -9.40
N GLY A 75 13.77 21.78 -9.11
CA GLY A 75 14.27 20.73 -8.23
C GLY A 75 13.63 20.74 -6.83
N GLU A 76 14.30 20.08 -5.89
CA GLU A 76 13.86 19.97 -4.50
C GLU A 76 14.17 21.25 -3.73
N GLN A 77 13.17 21.79 -3.01
CA GLN A 77 13.35 22.97 -2.16
C GLN A 77 12.72 22.78 -0.79
N PRO A 78 13.34 23.27 0.30
CA PRO A 78 12.76 23.19 1.63
C PRO A 78 11.49 24.06 1.71
N LEU A 79 10.46 23.57 2.40
CA LEU A 79 9.18 24.26 2.53
C LEU A 79 8.93 24.79 3.94
N PRO A 80 8.28 25.96 4.08
CA PRO A 80 7.83 26.43 5.38
C PRO A 80 6.72 25.50 5.92
N MET A 81 6.79 25.22 7.22
CA MET A 81 5.83 24.38 7.92
C MET A 81 5.10 25.18 9.00
N LEU A 82 3.77 25.14 8.97
CA LEU A 82 2.91 25.75 9.98
C LEU A 82 2.32 24.64 10.85
N ARG A 83 2.55 24.68 12.16
CA ARG A 83 1.89 23.75 13.09
C ARG A 83 0.47 24.21 13.39
N ARG A 84 -0.50 23.34 13.12
CA ARG A 84 -1.92 23.51 13.41
C ARG A 84 -2.45 22.20 13.97
N GLU A 85 -2.29 21.99 15.27
CA GLU A 85 -2.60 20.72 15.94
C GLU A 85 -3.97 20.16 15.51
N PRO A 86 -4.07 18.87 15.13
CA PRO A 86 -3.03 17.83 15.14
C PRO A 86 -2.16 17.74 13.87
N TYR A 87 -2.19 18.74 13.01
CA TYR A 87 -1.57 18.75 11.68
C TYR A 87 -0.36 19.66 11.56
N VAL A 88 0.45 19.38 10.54
CA VAL A 88 1.43 20.28 9.95
C VAL A 88 0.91 20.70 8.59
N VAL A 89 0.86 22.00 8.32
CA VAL A 89 0.37 22.57 7.08
C VAL A 89 1.53 23.16 6.29
N VAL A 90 1.57 22.79 5.01
CA VAL A 90 2.56 23.24 4.04
C VAL A 90 1.83 24.09 3.00
N PRO A 91 2.15 25.39 2.89
CA PRO A 91 1.57 26.25 1.88
C PRO A 91 1.97 25.84 0.45
N GLY A 92 1.06 25.98 -0.49
CA GLY A 92 1.28 25.78 -1.91
C GLY A 92 0.70 24.48 -2.47
N ARG A 93 0.76 24.39 -3.81
CA ARG A 93 0.11 23.35 -4.62
C ARG A 93 1.13 22.29 -5.01
N TRP A 94 1.54 21.49 -4.06
CA TRP A 94 2.60 20.50 -4.26
C TRP A 94 2.05 19.17 -4.81
N GLN A 95 2.80 18.57 -5.73
CA GLN A 95 2.51 17.23 -6.28
C GLN A 95 3.34 16.14 -5.60
N THR A 96 4.57 16.48 -5.21
CA THR A 96 5.48 15.61 -4.49
C THR A 96 6.08 16.38 -3.32
N LEU A 97 5.90 15.84 -2.13
CA LEU A 97 6.58 16.25 -0.90
C LEU A 97 7.58 15.18 -0.48
N ILE A 98 8.70 15.61 0.06
CA ILE A 98 9.77 14.76 0.57
C ILE A 98 9.98 15.12 2.03
N MET A 99 9.96 14.14 2.92
CA MET A 99 10.20 14.31 4.34
C MET A 99 11.53 13.68 4.69
N ARG A 100 12.42 14.43 5.33
CA ARG A 100 13.77 13.99 5.64
C ARG A 100 14.14 14.27 7.10
N GLY A 101 14.72 13.27 7.75
CA GLY A 101 15.22 13.37 9.13
C GLY A 101 16.39 12.42 9.36
N GLY A 102 17.58 12.95 9.67
CA GLY A 102 18.80 12.14 9.76
C GLY A 102 19.10 11.43 8.43
N HIS A 103 19.17 10.10 8.46
CA HIS A 103 19.36 9.25 7.27
C HIS A 103 18.03 8.75 6.66
N ARG A 104 16.89 9.16 7.23
CA ARG A 104 15.57 8.65 6.87
C ARG A 104 14.89 9.56 5.89
N LEU A 105 14.12 8.96 4.99
CA LEU A 105 13.47 9.67 3.91
C LEU A 105 12.12 9.05 3.58
N ALA A 106 11.10 9.90 3.47
CA ALA A 106 9.76 9.53 3.04
C ALA A 106 9.27 10.46 1.93
N TYR A 107 8.29 10.00 1.16
CA TYR A 107 7.67 10.75 0.07
C TYR A 107 6.15 10.72 0.22
N ALA A 108 5.51 11.84 -0.10
CA ALA A 108 4.07 11.94 -0.32
C ALA A 108 3.84 12.47 -1.72
N ARG A 109 3.21 11.67 -2.59
CA ARG A 109 2.95 12.02 -3.98
C ARG A 109 1.45 11.99 -4.24
N ARG A 110 0.92 12.98 -4.95
CA ARG A 110 -0.45 12.90 -5.47
C ARG A 110 -0.55 11.73 -6.45
N ALA A 111 -1.55 10.88 -6.24
CA ALA A 111 -1.97 9.90 -7.22
C ALA A 111 -2.40 10.68 -8.47
N ALA A 112 -1.90 10.26 -9.63
CA ALA A 112 -2.45 10.75 -10.88
C ALA A 112 -3.95 10.38 -10.87
N VAL A 113 -4.82 11.37 -11.02
CA VAL A 113 -6.21 11.08 -11.36
C VAL A 113 -6.13 10.55 -12.78
N ASP A 114 -6.23 9.24 -12.96
CA ASP A 114 -6.51 8.66 -14.28
C ASP A 114 -7.77 9.37 -14.80
N GLU A 115 -7.62 10.20 -15.83
CA GLU A 115 -8.74 10.79 -16.55
C GLU A 115 -9.69 9.64 -16.95
N PRO A 116 -11.03 9.76 -16.77
CA PRO A 116 -11.96 8.79 -17.31
C PRO A 116 -11.96 8.92 -18.83
N GLY A 117 -11.15 8.12 -19.50
CA GLY A 117 -10.88 8.36 -20.91
C GLY A 117 -10.10 7.28 -21.65
N LEU A 118 -10.40 6.00 -21.42
CA LEU A 118 -10.28 4.98 -22.48
C LEU A 118 -11.49 4.04 -22.40
N PRO A 119 -12.20 3.78 -23.52
CA PRO A 119 -13.34 2.88 -23.52
C PRO A 119 -12.87 1.50 -23.08
N GLN A 120 -13.56 0.94 -22.09
CA GLN A 120 -13.56 -0.50 -21.88
C GLN A 120 -13.92 -1.14 -23.22
N PRO A 121 -13.16 -2.13 -23.72
CA PRO A 121 -13.57 -2.84 -24.91
C PRO A 121 -14.96 -3.41 -24.65
N GLU A 122 -15.96 -2.88 -25.38
CA GLU A 122 -17.30 -3.44 -25.38
C GLU A 122 -17.18 -4.95 -25.63
N PRO A 123 -17.85 -5.79 -24.84
CA PRO A 123 -17.92 -7.21 -25.17
C PRO A 123 -18.55 -7.33 -26.55
N LEU A 124 -17.75 -7.78 -27.52
CA LEU A 124 -18.20 -8.06 -28.88
C LEU A 124 -19.42 -8.99 -28.83
N PRO A 125 -20.54 -8.65 -29.49
CA PRO A 125 -21.66 -9.58 -29.65
C PRO A 125 -21.27 -10.59 -30.73
N GLY A 126 -20.89 -11.80 -30.31
CA GLY A 126 -20.51 -12.83 -31.27
C GLY A 126 -19.74 -13.98 -30.65
N SER A 127 -20.38 -14.75 -29.79
CA SER A 127 -19.97 -16.13 -29.49
C SER A 127 -21.24 -16.92 -29.20
N GLU A 128 -22.06 -17.02 -30.24
CA GLU A 128 -23.10 -18.05 -30.37
C GLU A 128 -22.41 -19.43 -30.41
N PRO A 129 -22.88 -20.44 -29.68
CA PRO A 129 -22.25 -21.77 -29.67
C PRO A 129 -22.67 -22.58 -30.90
N GLU A 130 -21.72 -22.98 -31.74
CA GLU A 130 -21.96 -23.86 -32.90
C GLU A 130 -21.46 -25.30 -32.61
N PRO A 131 -22.17 -26.36 -33.06
CA PRO A 131 -22.28 -27.62 -32.34
C PRO A 131 -21.26 -28.71 -32.71
N GLU A 132 -21.20 -29.66 -31.80
CA GLU A 132 -20.43 -30.90 -31.69
C GLU A 132 -20.61 -31.88 -32.86
N PRO A 133 -19.58 -32.66 -33.21
CA PRO A 133 -19.77 -33.98 -33.81
C PRO A 133 -19.28 -35.09 -32.86
N GLU A 134 -20.20 -35.98 -32.47
CA GLU A 134 -19.86 -37.37 -32.10
C GLU A 134 -19.21 -38.09 -33.31
N PRO A 135 -18.32 -39.08 -33.10
CA PRO A 135 -18.82 -40.45 -33.13
C PRO A 135 -18.11 -41.47 -32.22
N ALA A 136 -18.93 -42.42 -31.75
CA ALA A 136 -18.74 -43.87 -31.68
C ALA A 136 -17.61 -44.47 -30.81
N THR A 137 -18.06 -45.10 -29.72
CA THR A 137 -17.43 -46.26 -29.07
C THR A 137 -17.29 -47.46 -30.03
N PRO A 138 -16.27 -48.32 -29.81
CA PRO A 138 -16.63 -49.67 -29.38
C PRO A 138 -15.82 -50.22 -28.19
N SER A 139 -16.44 -51.25 -27.61
CA SER A 139 -16.15 -51.99 -26.39
C SER A 139 -14.83 -52.79 -26.39
N GLY A 140 -14.30 -53.02 -25.18
CA GLY A 140 -13.76 -54.34 -24.81
C GLY A 140 -12.29 -54.41 -24.38
N GLY A 141 -12.07 -54.79 -23.12
CA GLY A 141 -10.86 -55.54 -22.70
C GLY A 141 -10.03 -54.90 -21.58
N THR A 142 -10.11 -55.48 -20.38
CA THR A 142 -9.06 -55.43 -19.35
C THR A 142 -8.56 -56.87 -19.17
N PRO A 143 -7.39 -57.18 -18.56
CA PRO A 143 -6.22 -56.35 -18.22
C PRO A 143 -4.88 -56.98 -18.68
N ALA A 144 -3.81 -56.19 -18.88
CA ALA A 144 -2.45 -56.72 -18.89
C ALA A 144 -1.39 -55.65 -18.56
N VAL A 145 -0.78 -55.84 -17.40
CA VAL A 145 0.60 -55.56 -16.97
C VAL A 145 1.53 -54.76 -17.92
N SER A 146 2.16 -53.71 -17.34
CA SER A 146 3.38 -52.93 -17.68
C SER A 146 4.47 -53.59 -18.55
N PRO A 147 5.49 -52.86 -19.10
CA PRO A 147 5.86 -51.45 -18.90
C PRO A 147 6.21 -50.63 -20.18
N ALA A 148 6.47 -49.33 -19.99
CA ALA A 148 7.25 -48.42 -20.85
C ALA A 148 6.63 -47.83 -22.15
N GLY A 149 6.33 -46.51 -22.07
CA GLY A 149 6.27 -45.54 -23.18
C GLY A 149 4.85 -45.06 -23.57
N PRO A 150 4.69 -43.91 -24.26
CA PRO A 150 5.41 -42.63 -24.18
C PRO A 150 4.69 -41.64 -23.26
N ILE A 151 5.42 -40.65 -22.76
CA ILE A 151 4.90 -39.50 -22.02
C ILE A 151 3.95 -38.74 -22.96
N GLY A 152 2.63 -38.90 -22.79
CA GLY A 152 1.67 -37.94 -23.32
C GLY A 152 2.02 -36.54 -22.80
N PRO A 153 1.67 -35.45 -23.49
CA PRO A 153 1.96 -34.12 -22.98
C PRO A 153 1.20 -33.95 -21.67
N ALA A 154 1.87 -34.24 -20.55
CA ALA A 154 1.49 -33.69 -19.26
C ALA A 154 1.38 -32.19 -19.54
N VAL A 155 0.17 -31.66 -19.41
CA VAL A 155 -0.05 -30.22 -19.36
C VAL A 155 0.88 -29.75 -18.25
N ARG A 156 2.07 -29.27 -18.63
CA ARG A 156 3.08 -28.85 -17.68
C ARG A 156 2.40 -27.73 -16.92
N ALA A 157 2.24 -27.92 -15.61
CA ALA A 157 1.80 -26.85 -14.73
C ALA A 157 2.66 -25.61 -15.06
N PRO A 158 2.07 -24.41 -15.09
CA PRO A 158 2.80 -23.21 -15.46
C PRO A 158 4.02 -23.11 -14.54
N ALA A 159 5.20 -23.24 -15.14
CA ALA A 159 6.45 -23.14 -14.39
C ALA A 159 6.66 -21.67 -13.99
N PHE A 160 6.88 -21.44 -12.70
CA PHE A 160 7.15 -20.12 -12.17
C PHE A 160 8.64 -19.85 -12.27
N VAL A 161 9.05 -19.10 -13.29
CA VAL A 161 10.46 -18.73 -13.50
C VAL A 161 10.71 -17.35 -12.89
N ALA A 162 11.72 -17.20 -12.04
CA ALA A 162 12.25 -15.94 -11.55
C ALA A 162 13.52 -15.63 -12.34
N GLY A 163 13.53 -14.57 -13.15
CA GLY A 163 14.63 -14.27 -14.05
C GLY A 163 14.26 -13.18 -15.05
N PRO A 164 15.16 -12.85 -16.00
CA PRO A 164 14.85 -11.93 -17.09
C PRO A 164 13.52 -12.28 -17.78
N PRO A 165 12.66 -11.28 -18.08
CA PRO A 165 12.93 -9.84 -18.12
C PRO A 165 12.83 -9.12 -16.76
N ASP A 166 12.50 -9.81 -15.68
CA ASP A 166 12.24 -9.18 -14.38
C ASP A 166 13.57 -8.87 -13.65
N ALA A 167 13.81 -7.59 -13.36
CA ALA A 167 15.01 -7.15 -12.64
C ALA A 167 14.84 -7.14 -11.10
N THR A 168 13.60 -7.20 -10.62
CA THR A 168 13.28 -7.12 -9.18
C THR A 168 12.35 -8.24 -8.74
N LEU A 169 12.44 -8.62 -7.47
CA LEU A 169 11.57 -9.62 -6.87
C LEU A 169 10.09 -9.23 -6.96
N ARG A 170 9.80 -7.92 -6.81
CA ARG A 170 8.44 -7.37 -6.95
C ARG A 170 7.88 -7.55 -8.36
N ALA A 171 8.70 -7.34 -9.39
CA ALA A 171 8.29 -7.55 -10.78
C ALA A 171 7.97 -9.03 -11.06
N VAL A 172 8.83 -9.95 -10.59
CA VAL A 172 8.59 -11.40 -10.67
C VAL A 172 7.25 -11.78 -10.02
N LEU A 173 7.01 -11.32 -8.79
CA LEU A 173 5.79 -11.62 -8.05
C LEU A 173 4.54 -11.03 -8.71
N ALA A 174 4.62 -9.81 -9.26
CA ALA A 174 3.52 -9.21 -10.01
C ALA A 174 3.16 -10.01 -11.25
N ARG A 175 4.15 -10.48 -12.01
CA ARG A 175 3.92 -11.33 -13.16
C ARG A 175 3.31 -12.68 -12.76
N TRP A 176 3.85 -13.33 -11.73
CA TRP A 176 3.36 -14.62 -11.27
C TRP A 176 1.94 -14.53 -10.71
N ALA A 177 1.63 -13.46 -9.99
CA ALA A 177 0.29 -13.23 -9.46
C ALA A 177 -0.72 -13.07 -10.59
N SER A 178 -0.41 -12.23 -11.58
CA SER A 178 -1.24 -12.09 -12.79
C SER A 178 -1.43 -13.40 -13.56
N GLN A 179 -0.38 -14.22 -13.67
CA GLN A 179 -0.45 -15.53 -14.33
C GLN A 179 -1.36 -16.52 -13.57
N ALA A 180 -1.37 -16.46 -12.23
CA ALA A 180 -2.10 -17.38 -11.37
C ALA A 180 -3.49 -16.88 -10.94
N GLY A 181 -3.91 -15.69 -11.41
CA GLY A 181 -5.17 -15.06 -11.00
C GLY A 181 -5.16 -14.50 -9.58
N TRP A 182 -3.98 -14.17 -9.03
CA TRP A 182 -3.83 -13.50 -7.74
C TRP A 182 -3.67 -12.00 -7.93
N THR A 183 -4.23 -11.22 -7.00
CA THR A 183 -4.02 -9.78 -6.94
C THR A 183 -2.73 -9.48 -6.18
N PHE A 184 -1.78 -8.85 -6.85
CA PHE A 184 -0.55 -8.32 -6.25
C PHE A 184 -0.20 -7.00 -6.93
N SER A 185 -0.17 -5.93 -6.15
CA SER A 185 0.01 -4.56 -6.60
C SER A 185 1.02 -3.87 -5.69
N ALA A 186 1.46 -2.65 -6.05
CA ALA A 186 2.41 -1.90 -5.24
C ALA A 186 1.95 -1.71 -3.77
N GLU A 187 0.63 -1.60 -3.53
CA GLU A 187 0.03 -1.50 -2.18
C GLU A 187 0.21 -2.76 -1.33
N HIS A 188 0.39 -3.91 -1.99
CA HIS A 188 0.58 -5.21 -1.35
C HIS A 188 2.06 -5.53 -1.10
N TRP A 189 2.96 -4.62 -1.44
CA TRP A 189 4.39 -4.71 -1.16
C TRP A 189 4.75 -3.77 0.00
N ALA A 190 4.99 -4.32 1.18
CA ALA A 190 5.25 -3.51 2.38
C ALA A 190 6.72 -3.08 2.53
N LEU A 191 7.60 -3.45 1.60
CA LEU A 191 8.98 -2.95 1.62
C LEU A 191 9.09 -1.63 0.86
N ASN A 192 9.93 -0.75 1.39
CA ASN A 192 10.16 0.58 0.80
C ASN A 192 11.06 0.55 -0.43
N VAL A 193 11.64 -0.60 -0.76
CA VAL A 193 12.57 -0.78 -1.86
C VAL A 193 12.22 -2.04 -2.63
N ASP A 194 12.59 -2.05 -3.90
CA ASP A 194 12.67 -3.27 -4.67
C ASP A 194 13.90 -4.09 -4.24
N ILE A 195 13.71 -5.39 -4.07
CA ILE A 195 14.82 -6.31 -3.90
C ILE A 195 15.29 -6.71 -5.32
N PRO A 196 16.55 -6.41 -5.71
CA PRO A 196 17.06 -6.80 -7.01
C PRO A 196 17.16 -8.32 -7.12
N LEU A 197 16.81 -8.85 -8.29
CA LEU A 197 16.94 -10.28 -8.56
C LEU A 197 18.41 -10.59 -8.90
N GLN A 198 19.11 -11.28 -8.00
CA GLN A 198 20.55 -11.57 -8.12
C GLN A 198 20.87 -12.81 -8.97
N GLY A 199 19.86 -13.48 -9.51
CA GLY A 199 20.03 -14.72 -10.27
C GLY A 199 18.72 -15.19 -10.88
N GLN A 200 18.75 -16.38 -11.47
CA GLN A 200 17.57 -17.00 -12.07
C GLN A 200 17.24 -18.32 -11.37
N ALA A 201 15.95 -18.59 -11.19
CA ALA A 201 15.47 -19.82 -10.59
C ALA A 201 14.15 -20.23 -11.25
N GLN A 202 13.89 -21.53 -11.32
CA GLN A 202 12.62 -22.08 -11.80
C GLN A 202 12.00 -22.89 -10.68
N PHE A 203 10.71 -22.67 -10.45
CA PHE A 203 9.93 -23.34 -9.42
C PHE A 203 8.81 -24.12 -10.08
N ASP A 204 8.72 -25.39 -9.71
CA ASP A 204 7.66 -26.30 -10.11
C ASP A 204 6.58 -26.31 -9.01
N GLY A 205 5.31 -26.49 -9.40
CA GLY A 205 4.19 -26.55 -8.46
C GLY A 205 3.25 -25.35 -8.53
N GLY A 206 2.48 -25.13 -7.45
CA GLY A 206 1.46 -24.08 -7.39
C GLY A 206 2.02 -22.70 -7.07
N PHE A 207 1.27 -21.64 -7.41
CA PHE A 207 1.66 -20.25 -7.15
C PHE A 207 2.10 -19.99 -5.70
N LYS A 208 1.32 -20.48 -4.72
CA LYS A 208 1.64 -20.28 -3.29
C LYS A 208 2.96 -20.96 -2.90
N GLU A 209 3.25 -22.12 -3.48
CA GLU A 209 4.47 -22.88 -3.21
C GLU A 209 5.68 -22.15 -3.79
N ALA A 210 5.60 -21.78 -5.07
CA ALA A 210 6.65 -21.02 -5.76
C ALA A 210 6.97 -19.70 -5.07
N VAL A 211 5.95 -18.91 -4.68
CA VAL A 211 6.14 -17.64 -3.96
C VAL A 211 6.80 -17.87 -2.60
N ARG A 212 6.38 -18.89 -1.86
CA ARG A 212 6.96 -19.17 -0.54
C ARG A 212 8.40 -19.65 -0.64
N GLU A 213 8.73 -20.43 -1.66
CA GLU A 213 10.09 -20.89 -1.92
C GLU A 213 11.02 -19.75 -2.37
N LEU A 214 10.56 -18.90 -3.28
CA LEU A 214 11.28 -17.70 -3.71
C LEU A 214 11.56 -16.76 -2.52
N LEU A 215 10.57 -16.50 -1.68
CA LEU A 215 10.75 -15.60 -0.53
C LEU A 215 11.56 -16.24 0.59
N ARG A 216 11.54 -17.58 0.75
CA ARG A 216 12.48 -18.27 1.65
C ARG A 216 13.94 -18.03 1.28
N ALA A 217 14.26 -17.94 -0.01
CA ALA A 217 15.62 -17.63 -0.44
C ALA A 217 16.10 -16.23 0.03
N THR A 218 15.16 -15.35 0.41
CA THR A 218 15.47 -14.03 0.98
C THR A 218 15.71 -14.07 2.49
N GLU A 219 15.48 -15.18 3.21
CA GLU A 219 15.66 -15.27 4.67
C GLU A 219 17.11 -14.99 5.11
N LEU A 220 18.09 -15.39 4.28
CA LEU A 220 19.52 -15.17 4.52
C LEU A 220 20.03 -13.84 3.92
N SER A 221 19.15 -13.04 3.31
CA SER A 221 19.50 -11.73 2.76
C SER A 221 19.41 -10.64 3.81
N ASP A 222 19.95 -9.46 3.52
CA ASP A 222 19.88 -8.29 4.42
C ASP A 222 18.44 -7.81 4.69
N ARG A 223 17.45 -8.28 3.91
CA ARG A 223 16.05 -7.86 3.98
C ARG A 223 15.12 -9.07 3.81
N PRO A 224 14.95 -9.91 4.85
CA PRO A 224 14.11 -11.09 4.77
C PRO A 224 12.63 -10.69 4.70
N VAL A 225 11.89 -11.34 3.81
CA VAL A 225 10.47 -11.08 3.56
C VAL A 225 9.66 -12.35 3.61
N GLN A 226 8.37 -12.22 3.90
CA GLN A 226 7.43 -13.34 3.89
C GLN A 226 6.15 -13.02 3.11
N PRO A 227 5.53 -14.03 2.50
CA PRO A 227 4.23 -13.90 1.86
C PRO A 227 3.08 -14.06 2.85
N CYS A 228 2.07 -13.24 2.68
CA CYS A 228 0.79 -13.28 3.36
C CYS A 228 -0.30 -13.50 2.30
N PHE A 229 -0.93 -14.66 2.33
CA PHE A 229 -2.00 -15.01 1.40
C PHE A 229 -3.36 -14.82 2.07
N TYR A 230 -4.24 -14.06 1.44
CA TYR A 230 -5.61 -13.85 1.90
C TYR A 230 -6.61 -14.73 1.13
N ALA A 231 -7.80 -14.91 1.70
CA ALA A 231 -8.86 -15.74 1.12
C ALA A 231 -9.43 -15.17 -0.19
N ASN A 232 -9.38 -13.85 -0.37
CA ASN A 232 -9.80 -13.13 -1.57
C ASN A 232 -8.70 -13.08 -2.67
N GLN A 233 -7.79 -14.06 -2.67
CA GLN A 233 -6.72 -14.17 -3.67
C GLN A 233 -5.77 -12.96 -3.74
N VAL A 234 -5.62 -12.22 -2.64
CA VAL A 234 -4.60 -11.18 -2.49
C VAL A 234 -3.32 -11.78 -1.92
N LEU A 235 -2.19 -11.53 -2.59
CA LEU A 235 -0.86 -11.75 -2.04
C LEU A 235 -0.37 -10.42 -1.46
N ARG A 236 0.10 -10.42 -0.22
CA ARG A 236 0.86 -9.30 0.37
C ARG A 236 2.22 -9.79 0.81
N VAL A 237 3.26 -9.00 0.57
CA VAL A 237 4.61 -9.29 1.03
C VAL A 237 5.00 -8.30 2.11
N VAL A 238 5.42 -8.81 3.26
CA VAL A 238 5.85 -8.03 4.41
C VAL A 238 7.24 -8.46 4.86
N PRO A 239 7.99 -7.62 5.58
CA PRO A 239 9.21 -8.05 6.24
C PRO A 239 8.94 -9.28 7.12
N LEU A 240 9.88 -10.22 7.17
CA LEU A 240 9.73 -11.47 7.93
C LEU A 240 9.42 -11.25 9.42
N ALA A 241 9.89 -10.12 9.98
CA ALA A 241 9.61 -9.74 11.36
C ALA A 241 8.17 -9.18 11.59
N GLN A 242 7.41 -8.88 10.53
CA GLN A 242 6.06 -8.32 10.62
C GLN A 242 5.01 -9.41 10.45
N ALA A 243 3.96 -9.38 11.27
CA ALA A 243 2.85 -10.32 11.16
C ALA A 243 1.98 -10.05 9.92
N CYS A 244 1.43 -11.13 9.33
CA CYS A 244 0.51 -11.06 8.20
C CYS A 244 -0.86 -10.43 8.51
N ASP A 245 -1.24 -10.43 9.79
CA ASP A 245 -2.50 -9.88 10.28
C ASP A 245 -2.26 -8.49 10.89
N ARG A 246 -2.81 -7.44 10.27
CA ARG A 246 -2.77 -6.07 10.83
C ARG A 246 -3.66 -5.92 12.08
N SER A 247 -4.63 -6.81 12.28
CA SER A 247 -5.63 -6.73 13.37
C SER A 247 -5.10 -7.18 14.73
N ARG A 248 -3.99 -7.91 14.77
CA ARG A 248 -3.42 -8.46 16.02
C ARG A 248 -2.34 -7.58 16.66
N GLY A 249 -1.91 -6.50 16.00
CA GLY A 249 -0.88 -5.59 16.53
C GLY A 249 -1.40 -4.50 17.47
N ALA A 250 -2.72 -4.41 17.70
CA ALA A 250 -3.33 -3.37 18.53
C ALA A 250 -3.65 -3.83 19.97
N ALA A 251 -3.06 -4.93 20.42
CA ALA A 251 -3.20 -5.41 21.79
C ALA A 251 -1.82 -5.72 22.36
N THR A 252 -1.16 -4.72 22.92
CA THR A 252 -0.58 -4.68 24.29
C THR A 252 0.21 -3.40 24.46
#